data_AF-A0A7S1AU27-F1
#
_entry.id   AF-A0A7S1AU27-F1
#
_cell.length_a   1.000
_cell.length_b   1.000
_cell.length_c   1.000
_cell.angle_alpha   90.00
_cell.angle_beta   90.00
_cell.angle_gamma   90.00
#
_symmetry.space_group_name_H-M   'P 1'
#
loop_
_entity.id
_entity.type
_entity.pdbx_description
1 polymer ?
#
loop_
_entity_poly.entity_id
_entity_poly.type
_entity_poly.pdbx_seq_one_letter_code
_entity_poly.pdbx_strand_id
1 'polypeptide(L)'
;GNDLALMVPCLGSLVKTRPTLLKDLTAQTANCAKMLSPKQLARLVCGFGDARAQSKGLWESLGSKALTSAAYFSTPDVLRVIVGFDAAGVVQEEVLRTFWSLASEKGE
;
A
#
# COMPACT_ATOMS: atom_id res chain seq x y z
N GLY A 1 -14.50 -11.51 -0.68
CA GLY A 1 -13.46 -10.68 -1.32
C GLY A 1 -12.26 -10.49 -0.42
N ASN A 2 -11.40 -11.50 -0.26
CA ASN A 2 -10.30 -11.48 0.73
C ASN A 2 -8.93 -11.95 0.20
N ASP A 3 -8.72 -12.05 -1.11
CA ASP A 3 -7.55 -12.74 -1.66
C ASP A 3 -6.37 -11.83 -2.02
N LEU A 4 -6.59 -10.51 -2.11
CA LEU A 4 -5.57 -9.68 -2.73
C LEU A 4 -4.28 -9.57 -1.90
N ALA A 5 -4.39 -9.54 -0.57
CA ALA A 5 -3.20 -9.48 0.29
C ALA A 5 -2.39 -10.79 0.31
N LEU A 6 -2.95 -11.92 -0.16
CA LEU A 6 -2.25 -13.21 -0.21
C LEU A 6 -1.22 -13.24 -1.35
N MET A 7 -1.36 -12.41 -2.38
CA MET A 7 -0.40 -12.34 -3.48
C MET A 7 0.87 -11.53 -3.15
N VAL A 8 0.89 -10.80 -2.03
CA VAL A 8 1.98 -9.87 -1.66
C VAL A 8 3.37 -10.50 -1.76
N PRO A 9 3.63 -11.72 -1.25
CA PRO A 9 4.95 -12.36 -1.38
C PRO A 9 5.38 -12.57 -2.84
N CYS A 10 4.44 -12.68 -3.76
CA CYS A 10 4.70 -12.95 -5.16
C CYS A 10 4.90 -11.68 -6.00
N LEU A 11 4.46 -10.51 -5.53
CA LEU A 11 4.47 -9.26 -6.32
C LEU A 11 5.86 -8.91 -6.86
N GLY A 12 6.92 -9.05 -6.07
CA GLY A 12 8.30 -8.82 -6.52
C GLY A 12 8.74 -9.75 -7.66
N SER A 13 8.31 -11.01 -7.65
CA SER A 13 8.59 -11.97 -8.73
C SER A 13 7.74 -11.73 -9.98
N LEU A 14 6.52 -11.22 -9.80
CA LEU A 14 5.58 -10.93 -10.90
C LEU A 14 6.09 -9.81 -11.81
N VAL A 15 6.80 -8.82 -11.26
CA VAL A 15 7.45 -7.75 -12.06
C VAL A 15 8.33 -8.34 -13.16
N LYS A 16 9.09 -9.40 -12.84
CA LYS A 16 10.07 -10.01 -13.76
C LYS A 16 9.45 -11.07 -14.66
N THR A 17 8.51 -11.85 -14.13
CA THR A 17 8.02 -13.06 -14.80
C THR A 17 6.67 -12.88 -15.49
N ARG A 18 5.82 -11.96 -14.99
CA ARG A 18 4.43 -11.77 -15.44
C ARG A 18 3.98 -10.30 -15.30
N PRO A 19 4.57 -9.37 -16.06
CA PRO A 19 4.28 -7.93 -15.93
C PRO A 19 2.83 -7.55 -16.26
N THR A 20 2.16 -8.29 -17.14
CA THR A 20 0.74 -8.10 -17.46
C THR A 20 -0.15 -8.42 -16.25
N LEU A 21 0.12 -9.52 -15.56
CA LEU A 21 -0.60 -9.88 -14.34
C LEU A 21 -0.41 -8.82 -13.25
N LEU A 22 0.79 -8.29 -13.08
CA LEU A 22 1.01 -7.18 -12.14
C LEU A 22 0.11 -5.98 -12.47
N LYS A 23 0.02 -5.58 -13.75
CA LYS A 23 -0.86 -4.50 -14.19
C LYS A 23 -2.33 -4.77 -13.82
N ASP A 24 -2.82 -5.97 -14.07
CA ASP A 24 -4.21 -6.34 -13.75
C ASP A 24 -4.47 -6.28 -12.23
N LEU A 25 -3.52 -6.75 -11.43
CA LEU A 25 -3.62 -6.72 -9.96
C LEU A 25 -3.59 -5.29 -9.42
N THR A 26 -2.80 -4.39 -10.02
CA THR A 26 -2.82 -2.96 -9.64
C THR A 26 -4.17 -2.32 -9.94
N ALA A 27 -4.78 -2.62 -11.09
CA ALA A 27 -6.10 -2.10 -11.46
C ALA A 27 -7.20 -2.65 -10.54
N GLN A 28 -7.17 -3.96 -10.29
CA GLN A 28 -8.12 -4.60 -9.37
C GLN A 28 -8.01 -4.04 -7.95
N THR A 29 -6.79 -3.85 -7.45
CA THR A 29 -6.56 -3.28 -6.12
C THR A 29 -7.06 -1.84 -6.03
N ALA A 30 -6.82 -1.02 -7.06
CA ALA A 30 -7.34 0.35 -7.10
C ALA A 30 -8.88 0.37 -6.97
N ASN A 31 -9.57 -0.50 -7.71
CA ASN A 31 -11.04 -0.58 -7.71
C ASN A 31 -11.63 -1.03 -6.36
N CYS A 32 -10.93 -1.86 -5.60
CA CYS A 32 -11.40 -2.35 -4.32
C CYS A 32 -10.75 -1.67 -3.10
N ALA A 33 -9.90 -0.66 -3.30
CA ALA A 33 -9.11 -0.04 -2.24
C ALA A 33 -9.98 0.41 -1.03
N LYS A 34 -11.16 0.95 -1.32
CA LYS A 34 -12.12 1.42 -0.30
C LYS A 34 -12.56 0.33 0.68
N MET A 35 -12.59 -0.92 0.24
CA MET A 35 -13.03 -2.09 1.01
C MET A 35 -11.92 -2.74 1.83
N LEU A 36 -10.67 -2.29 1.69
CA LEU A 36 -9.53 -2.89 2.39
C LEU A 36 -9.58 -2.55 3.89
N SER A 37 -9.36 -3.57 4.72
CA SER A 37 -9.01 -3.34 6.13
C SER A 37 -7.63 -2.70 6.25
N PRO A 38 -7.32 -1.99 7.36
CA PRO A 38 -5.99 -1.38 7.56
C PRO A 38 -4.83 -2.37 7.38
N LYS A 39 -4.97 -3.59 7.91
CA LYS A 39 -3.97 -4.66 7.77
C LYS A 39 -3.77 -5.11 6.33
N GLN A 40 -4.86 -5.24 5.55
CA GLN A 40 -4.75 -5.57 4.13
C GLN A 40 -4.13 -4.42 3.34
N LEU A 41 -4.53 -3.18 3.64
CA LEU A 41 -4.00 -1.99 2.99
C LEU A 41 -2.49 -1.88 3.20
N ALA A 42 -2.01 -1.98 4.44
CA ALA A 42 -0.60 -1.90 4.77
C ALA A 42 0.25 -2.96 4.03
N ARG A 43 -0.24 -4.20 3.97
CA ARG A 43 0.43 -5.29 3.24
C ARG A 43 0.49 -5.04 1.74
N LEU A 44 -0.60 -4.56 1.15
CA LEU A 44 -0.68 -4.26 -0.28
C LEU A 44 0.20 -3.06 -0.65
N VAL A 45 0.16 -1.99 0.15
CA VAL A 45 1.02 -0.80 -0.01
C VAL A 45 2.50 -1.22 0.00
N CYS A 46 2.91 -1.98 1.02
CA CYS A 46 4.28 -2.49 1.10
C CYS A 46 4.63 -3.37 -0.11
N GLY A 47 3.79 -4.36 -0.44
CA GLY A 47 4.05 -5.28 -1.54
C GLY A 47 4.12 -4.63 -2.92
N PHE A 48 3.24 -3.68 -3.21
CA PHE A 48 3.31 -2.91 -4.47
C PHE A 48 4.49 -1.94 -4.49
N GLY A 49 4.91 -1.42 -3.33
CA GLY A 49 6.09 -0.59 -3.18
C GLY A 49 7.36 -1.37 -3.48
N ASP A 50 7.49 -2.56 -2.88
CA ASP A 50 8.60 -3.50 -3.14
C ASP A 50 8.66 -3.92 -4.62
N ALA A 51 7.49 -4.11 -5.24
CA ALA A 51 7.36 -4.39 -6.66
C ALA A 51 7.54 -3.15 -7.56
N ARG A 52 7.75 -1.96 -6.99
CA ARG A 52 7.88 -0.67 -7.69
C ARG A 52 6.75 -0.41 -8.70
N ALA A 53 5.51 -0.75 -8.33
CA ALA A 53 4.36 -0.59 -9.20
C ALA A 53 4.20 0.89 -9.63
N GLN A 54 4.08 1.13 -10.94
CA GLN A 54 4.05 2.50 -11.51
C GLN A 54 2.62 3.03 -11.75
N SER A 55 1.60 2.42 -11.14
CA SER A 55 0.20 2.80 -11.37
C SER A 55 -0.21 3.98 -10.50
N LYS A 56 -0.33 5.18 -11.08
CA LYS A 56 -0.79 6.38 -10.37
C LYS A 56 -2.15 6.18 -9.67
N GLY A 57 -3.12 5.60 -10.38
CA GLY A 57 -4.46 5.37 -9.85
C GLY A 57 -4.49 4.37 -8.68
N LEU A 58 -3.57 3.41 -8.66
CA LEU A 58 -3.39 2.53 -7.49
C LEU A 58 -2.98 3.36 -6.27
N TRP A 59 -1.90 4.13 -6.40
CA TRP A 59 -1.34 4.87 -5.28
C TRP A 59 -2.30 5.93 -4.75
N GLU A 60 -3.00 6.67 -5.62
CA GLU A 60 -4.03 7.62 -5.21
C GLU A 60 -5.15 6.93 -4.41
N SER A 61 -5.61 5.77 -4.88
CA SER A 61 -6.67 5.00 -4.22
C SER A 61 -6.23 4.44 -2.87
N LEU A 62 -5.02 3.89 -2.79
CA LEU A 62 -4.43 3.40 -1.55
C LEU A 62 -4.15 4.53 -0.55
N GLY A 63 -3.64 5.66 -1.02
CA GLY A 63 -3.31 6.84 -0.20
C GLY A 63 -4.56 7.45 0.42
N SER A 64 -5.61 7.67 -0.39
CA SER A 64 -6.90 8.14 0.10
C SER A 64 -7.50 7.19 1.16
N LYS A 65 -7.43 5.88 0.92
CA LYS A 65 -7.88 4.88 1.91
C LYS A 65 -7.02 4.91 3.18
N ALA A 66 -5.71 5.09 3.06
CA ALA A 66 -4.78 5.12 4.17
C ALA A 66 -5.08 6.30 5.10
N LEU A 67 -5.28 7.49 4.52
CA LEU A 67 -5.64 8.71 5.27
C LEU A 67 -6.98 8.54 5.99
N THR A 68 -8.02 8.08 5.29
CA THR A 68 -9.35 7.90 5.90
C THR A 68 -9.39 6.84 7.00
N SER A 69 -8.44 5.91 7.01
CA SER A 69 -8.37 4.81 7.99
C SER A 69 -7.20 4.97 8.97
N ALA A 70 -6.50 6.10 8.95
CA ALA A 70 -5.21 6.33 9.62
C ALA A 70 -5.21 5.97 11.12
N ALA A 71 -6.25 6.39 11.84
CA ALA A 71 -6.39 6.12 13.28
C ALA A 71 -6.48 4.62 13.64
N TYR A 72 -6.86 3.77 12.69
CA TYR A 72 -7.08 2.33 12.92
C TYR A 72 -5.87 1.46 12.61
N PHE A 73 -4.74 2.04 12.21
CA PHE A 73 -3.51 1.29 11.95
C PHE A 73 -2.82 0.88 13.26
N SER A 74 -2.38 -0.38 13.30
CA SER A 74 -1.42 -0.83 14.30
C SER A 74 -0.03 -0.25 13.99
N THR A 75 0.84 -0.13 15.00
CA THR A 75 2.21 0.39 14.80
C THR A 75 2.97 -0.35 13.68
N PRO A 76 2.96 -1.71 13.61
CA PRO A 76 3.60 -2.40 12.50
C PRO A 76 3.01 -2.09 11.12
N ASP A 77 1.71 -1.79 11.06
CA ASP A 77 1.04 -1.47 9.80
C ASP A 77 1.30 -0.01 9.38
N VAL A 78 1.47 0.92 10.32
CA VAL A 78 1.94 2.29 10.04
C VAL A 78 3.30 2.25 9.33
N LEU A 79 4.25 1.49 9.88
CA LEU A 79 5.60 1.36 9.30
C LEU A 79 5.57 0.76 7.89
N ARG A 80 4.72 -0.25 7.65
CA ARG A 80 4.53 -0.82 6.31
C ARG A 80 3.99 0.17 5.29
N VAL A 81 3.07 1.04 5.71
CA VAL A 81 2.55 2.09 4.84
C VAL A 81 3.65 3.06 4.45
N ILE A 82 4.46 3.54 5.42
CA ILE A 82 5.60 4.43 5.17
C ILE A 82 6.56 3.80 4.16
N VAL A 83 7.03 2.58 4.46
CA VAL A 83 8.00 1.86 3.60
C VAL A 83 7.45 1.66 2.19
N GLY A 84 6.19 1.26 2.05
CA GLY A 84 5.60 1.02 0.74
C GLY A 84 5.46 2.27 -0.12
N PHE A 85 5.03 3.40 0.46
CA PHE A 85 4.94 4.67 -0.27
C PHE A 85 6.32 5.24 -0.62
N ASP A 86 7.30 5.11 0.28
CA ASP A 86 8.69 5.53 0.03
C ASP A 86 9.32 4.69 -1.10
N ALA A 87 9.20 3.36 -1.03
CA ALA A 87 9.72 2.43 -2.04
C ALA A 87 9.09 2.61 -3.43
N ALA A 88 7.83 3.06 -3.49
CA ALA A 88 7.14 3.35 -4.74
C ALA A 88 7.77 4.53 -5.51
N GLY A 89 8.52 5.41 -4.82
CA GLY A 89 9.04 6.66 -5.39
C GLY A 89 7.94 7.62 -5.81
N VAL A 90 6.72 7.46 -5.26
CA VAL A 90 5.57 8.33 -5.54
C VAL A 90 5.46 9.37 -4.44
N VAL A 91 5.51 10.63 -4.82
CA VAL A 91 5.38 11.75 -3.89
C VAL A 91 3.93 11.87 -3.42
N GLN A 92 3.61 11.27 -2.28
CA GLN A 92 2.37 11.50 -1.53
C GLN A 92 2.68 12.12 -0.18
N GLU A 93 3.08 13.39 -0.20
CA GLU A 93 3.56 14.13 0.97
C GLU A 93 2.57 14.08 2.13
N GLU A 94 1.28 14.24 1.87
CA GLU A 94 0.25 14.21 2.92
C GLU A 94 0.17 12.85 3.61
N VAL A 95 0.22 11.75 2.84
CA VAL A 95 0.21 10.38 3.37
C VAL A 95 1.45 10.15 4.22
N LEU A 96 2.65 10.45 3.68
CA LEU A 96 3.91 10.24 4.40
C LEU A 96 3.97 11.09 5.68
N ARG A 97 3.63 12.38 5.61
CA ARG A 97 3.59 13.27 6.79
C ARG A 97 2.65 12.74 7.87
N THR A 98 1.44 12.31 7.48
CA THR A 98 0.45 11.77 8.42
C THR A 98 0.97 10.51 9.09
N PHE A 99 1.51 9.56 8.32
CA PHE A 99 1.97 8.29 8.86
C PHE A 99 3.27 8.42 9.68
N TRP A 100 4.15 9.38 9.37
CA TRP A 100 5.30 9.72 10.23
C TRP A 100 4.87 10.30 11.59
N SER A 101 3.82 11.14 11.62
CA SER A 101 3.23 11.62 12.90
C SER A 101 2.73 10.45 13.73
N LEU A 102 1.94 9.55 13.12
CA LEU A 102 1.40 8.36 13.79
C LEU A 102 2.50 7.41 14.29
N ALA A 103 3.60 7.28 13.53
CA ALA A 103 4.73 6.45 13.95
C ALA A 103 5.40 7.03 15.20
N SER A 104 5.50 8.35 15.29
CA SER A 104 6.05 9.05 16.46
C SER A 104 5.14 8.89 17.67
N GLU A 105 3.83 9.12 17.51
CA GLU A 105 2.82 8.98 18.58
C GLU A 105 2.67 7.56 19.13
N LYS A 106 2.97 6.53 18.32
CA LYS A 106 2.85 5.11 18.71
C LYS A 106 4.18 4.46 19.09
N GLY A 107 5.30 5.16 18.88
CA GLY A 107 6.65 4.70 19.18
C GLY A 107 7.14 5.11 20.57
N GLU A 108 6.40 6.01 21.23
CA GLU A 108 6.51 6.37 22.65
C GLU A 108 5.53 5.54 23.50
#